data_AF-A0A3A4XRU0-F1
#
_entry.id   AF-A0A3A4XRU0-F1
#
_cell.length_a   1.000
_cell.length_b   1.000
_cell.length_c   1.000
_cell.angle_alpha   90.00
_cell.angle_beta   90.00
_cell.angle_gamma   90.00
#
_symmetry.space_group_name_H-M   'P 1'
#
loop_
_entity.id
_entity.type
_entity.pdbx_description
1 polymer ?
#
loop_
_entity_poly.entity_id
_entity_poly.type
_entity_poly.pdbx_seq_one_letter_code
_entity_poly.pdbx_strand_id
1 'polypeptide(L)' 'MGQGIGTKLFDHLRQRCIAKGIKELGILADPNARGFYEKMGCRYQGEHPSTIMNRTTPFWQLLC' A
#
# COMPACT_ATOMS: atom_id res chain seq x y z
N MET A 1 13.32 -12.37 -8.59
CA MET A 1 11.93 -12.04 -8.18
C MET A 1 11.47 -10.86 -9.02
N GLY A 2 10.19 -10.81 -9.44
CA GLY A 2 9.71 -9.83 -10.43
C GLY A 2 8.68 -10.36 -11.44
N GLN A 3 7.99 -11.45 -11.12
CA GLN A 3 7.05 -12.13 -12.05
C GLN A 3 5.68 -11.42 -12.15
N GLY A 4 5.55 -10.19 -11.66
CA GLY A 4 4.30 -9.42 -11.68
C GLY A 4 3.20 -9.91 -10.72
N ILE A 5 3.46 -10.91 -9.87
CA ILE A 5 2.45 -11.46 -8.94
C ILE A 5 1.95 -10.38 -7.97
N GLY A 6 2.85 -9.59 -7.38
CA GLY A 6 2.48 -8.50 -6.48
C GLY A 6 1.57 -7.46 -7.13
N THR A 7 1.86 -7.08 -8.38
CA THR A 7 1.02 -6.17 -9.16
C THR A 7 -0.37 -6.75 -9.40
N LYS A 8 -0.46 -8.02 -9.84
CA LYS A 8 -1.76 -8.68 -10.05
C LYS A 8 -2.60 -8.76 -8.77
N LEU A 9 -1.96 -9.04 -7.63
CA LEU A 9 -2.64 -9.06 -6.32
C LEU A 9 -3.14 -7.67 -5.94
N PHE A 10 -2.34 -6.63 -6.18
CA PHE A 10 -2.70 -5.25 -5.88
C PHE A 10 -3.87 -4.76 -6.75
N ASP A 11 -3.84 -5.04 -8.05
CA ASP A 11 -4.92 -4.69 -8.97
C ASP A 11 -6.23 -5.36 -8.58
N HIS A 12 -6.17 -6.65 -8.23
CA HIS A 12 -7.33 -7.39 -7.75
C HIS A 12 -7.89 -6.80 -6.43
N LEU A 13 -7.02 -6.40 -5.49
CA LEU A 13 -7.42 -5.70 -4.27
C LEU A 13 -8.15 -4.39 -4.60
N ARG A 14 -7.58 -3.56 -5.47
CA ARG A 14 -8.16 -2.27 -5.87
C ARG A 14 -9.53 -2.45 -6.52
N GLN A 15 -9.65 -3.38 -7.47
CA GLN A 15 -10.94 -3.68 -8.11
C GLN A 15 -12.00 -4.10 -7.08
N ARG A 16 -11.61 -4.89 -6.07
CA ARG A 16 -12.52 -5.32 -5.00
C ARG A 16 -12.97 -4.15 -4.12
N CYS A 17 -12.11 -3.16 -3.90
CA CYS A 17 -12.47 -1.93 -3.19
C CYS A 17 -13.46 -1.08 -3.98
N ILE A 18 -13.20 -0.86 -5.27
CA ILE A 18 -14.12 -0.14 -6.17
C ILE A 18 -15.48 -0.83 -6.19
N ALA A 19 -15.52 -2.16 -6.38
CA ALA A 19 -16.76 -2.93 -6.43
C ALA A 19 -17.57 -2.87 -5.11
N LYS A 20 -16.91 -2.59 -3.99
CA LYS A 20 -17.54 -2.43 -2.67
C LYS A 20 -17.84 -0.99 -2.29
N GLY A 21 -17.55 -0.01 -3.17
CA GLY A 21 -17.71 1.40 -2.87
C GLY A 21 -16.73 1.94 -1.80
N ILE A 22 -15.61 1.24 -1.57
CA ILE A 22 -14.54 1.71 -0.70
C ILE A 22 -13.79 2.80 -1.46
N LYS A 23 -13.73 4.01 -0.90
CA LYS A 23 -13.13 5.19 -1.56
C LYS A 23 -11.60 5.22 -1.43
N GLU A 24 -11.09 4.71 -0.32
CA GLU A 24 -9.67 4.77 0.01
C GLU A 24 -9.21 3.60 0.86
N LEU A 25 -7.92 3.30 0.76
CA LEU A 25 -7.21 2.29 1.54
C LEU A 25 -5.94 2.90 2.14
N GLY A 26 -5.76 2.68 3.45
CA GLY A 26 -4.51 2.95 4.15
C GLY A 26 -3.65 1.68 4.22
N ILE A 27 -2.35 1.81 3.93
CA ILE A 27 -1.41 0.69 3.87
C ILE A 27 -0.16 1.05 4.68
N LEU A 28 0.15 0.24 5.69
CA LEU A 28 1.44 0.27 6.38
C LEU A 28 2.35 -0.78 5.76
N ALA A 29 3.48 -0.35 5.21
CA ALA A 29 4.35 -1.22 4.43
C ALA A 29 5.82 -1.08 4.80
N ASP A 30 6.57 -2.16 4.56
CA ASP A 30 8.03 -2.15 4.72
C ASP A 30 8.69 -1.03 3.90
N PRO A 31 9.68 -0.30 4.44
CA PRO A 31 10.39 0.76 3.72
C PRO A 31 10.98 0.33 2.37
N ASN A 32 11.42 -0.93 2.25
CA ASN A 32 12.00 -1.44 1.00
C ASN A 32 10.94 -1.63 -0.11
N ALA A 33 9.65 -1.64 0.24
CA ALA A 33 8.55 -1.74 -0.72
C ALA A 33 8.10 -0.38 -1.27
N ARG A 34 8.74 0.73 -0.88
CA ARG A 34 8.39 2.09 -1.32
C ARG A 34 8.20 2.21 -2.83
N GLY A 35 9.20 1.78 -3.61
CA GLY A 35 9.13 1.85 -5.06
C GLY A 35 8.03 1.00 -5.69
N PHE A 36 7.53 -0.03 -4.99
CA PHE A 36 6.36 -0.78 -5.43
C PHE A 36 5.07 0.04 -5.25
N TYR A 37 4.82 0.57 -4.05
CA TYR A 37 3.60 1.32 -3.77
C TYR A 37 3.52 2.65 -4.53
N GLU A 38 4.66 3.33 -4.73
CA GLU A 38 4.75 4.51 -5.62
C GLU A 38 4.34 4.14 -7.05
N LYS A 39 4.85 3.02 -7.60
CA LYS A 39 4.46 2.54 -8.94
C LYS A 39 2.99 2.14 -9.04
N MET A 40 2.37 1.67 -7.95
CA MET A 40 0.95 1.34 -7.90
C MET A 40 0.03 2.56 -7.71
N GLY A 41 0.60 3.77 -7.66
CA GLY A 41 -0.17 5.02 -7.54
C GLY A 41 -0.59 5.35 -6.10
N CYS A 42 0.04 4.72 -5.10
CA CYS A 42 -0.17 5.10 -3.71
C CYS A 42 0.54 6.41 -3.40
N ARG A 43 -0.07 7.21 -2.54
CA ARG A 43 0.49 8.47 -2.02
C ARG A 43 1.14 8.22 -0.67
N TYR A 44 2.39 8.65 -0.51
CA TYR A 44 3.07 8.61 0.78
C TYR A 44 2.44 9.64 1.73
N GLN A 45 2.12 9.22 2.95
CA GLN A 45 1.47 10.05 3.96
C GLN A 45 2.35 10.29 5.19
N GLY A 46 3.53 9.68 5.27
CA GLY A 46 4.46 9.84 6.38
C GLY A 46 4.84 8.53 7.05
N GLU A 47 5.61 8.63 8.14
CA GLU A 47 5.96 7.52 9.00
C GLU A 47 4.91 7.36 10.10
N HIS A 48 4.51 6.12 10.39
CA HIS A 48 3.57 5.80 11.46
C HIS A 48 4.24 4.91 12.52
N PRO A 49 3.99 5.12 13.82
CA PRO A 49 4.45 4.19 14.86
C PRO A 49 3.99 2.77 14.58
N SER A 50 4.93 1.83 14.67
CA SER A 50 4.66 0.39 14.67
C SER A 50 4.21 -0.06 16.05
N THR A 51 3.59 -1.24 16.12
CA THR A 51 3.37 -1.95 17.38
C THR A 51 4.66 -2.42 18.03
N ILE A 52 5.78 -2.41 17.29
CA ILE A 52 7.12 -2.68 17.82
C ILE A 52 7.72 -1.37 18.32
N MET A 53 8.15 -1.35 19.58
CA MET A 53 8.73 -0.18 20.24
C MET A 53 9.91 0.38 19.44
N ASN A 54 9.97 1.71 19.31
CA ASN A 54 11.00 2.45 18.58
C ASN A 54 11.13 2.08 17.09
N ARG A 55 10.09 1.54 16.48
CA ARG A 55 10.03 1.28 15.03
C ARG A 55 8.90 2.09 14.40
N THR A 56 9.17 2.69 13.25
CA THR A 56 8.15 3.29 12.38
C THR A 56 7.94 2.45 11.12
N THR A 57 6.82 2.70 10.45
CA THR A 57 6.47 2.06 9.19
C THR A 57 5.84 3.11 8.27
N PRO A 58 6.31 3.23 7.00
CA PRO A 58 5.70 4.09 6.01
C PRO A 58 4.21 3.85 5.86
N PHE A 59 3.44 4.94 5.88
CA PHE A 59 2.02 4.95 5.62
C PHE A 59 1.73 5.45 4.20
N TRP A 60 0.91 4.68 3.50
CA TRP A 60 0.55 4.89 2.10
C TRP A 60 -0.97 4.95 1.97
N GLN A 61 -1.45 5.82 1.09
CA GLN A 61 -2.87 5.95 0.76
C GLN A 61 -3.12 5.59 -0.71
N LEU A 62 -4.05 4.69 -0.94
CA LEU A 62 -4.58 4.36 -2.27
C LEU A 62 -5.99 4.93 -2.39
N LEU A 63 -6.25 5.71 -3.43
CA LEU A 63 -7.61 6.05 -3.86
C LEU A 63 -8.09 4.92 -4.79
N CYS A 64 -9.23 4.33 -4.45
CA CYS A 64 -9.73 3.15 -5.15
C CYS A 64 -10.45 3.57 -6.43
#